data_AF-A0A536TJ77-F1
#
_entry.id   AF-A0A536TJ77-F1
#
_cell.length_a   1.000
_cell.length_b   1.000
_cell.length_c   1.000
_cell.angle_alpha   90.00
_cell.angle_beta   90.00
_cell.angle_gamma   90.00
#
_symmetry.space_group_name_H-M   'P 1'
#
loop_
_entity.id
_entity.type
_entity.pdbx_description
1 polymer ?
#
loop_
_entity_poly.entity_id
_entity_poly.type
_entity_poly.pdbx_seq_one_letter_code
_entity_poly.pdbx_strand_id
1 'polypeptide(L)'
;MSRKILSRDSGVSERYLASLEAGRGNVSILLLKQIAQAMNVAVEELTRSTPEVPTELALIEQWLARLSPGEARRALRWLRREFGIAAPARMQRIALIGLRGAGKTTLGSKLAHKRGVPFVELDHEIELAAGAPLAEIFLLYGQAAYRRYERRSLEALLARAEPMVIATGGGLVSEPETFDLLLSTCFVVWLKAQPEEHMARVVAQGDQRPMAGSREAMDDLKRILGVRDELYRRADAIVDTSGRSVEQSLRLLERASGPARGLKRSR
;
A
#
# COMPACT_ATOMS: atom_id res chain seq x y z
N MET A 1 5.57 -18.85 -38.98
CA MET A 1 4.48 -19.24 -39.91
C MET A 1 4.32 -18.14 -40.95
N SER A 2 4.04 -18.43 -42.23
CA SER A 2 3.79 -17.38 -43.22
C SER A 2 2.36 -16.85 -43.11
N ARG A 3 2.12 -15.60 -43.53
CA ARG A 3 0.78 -14.98 -43.49
C ARG A 3 -0.28 -15.79 -44.26
N LYS A 4 0.13 -16.41 -45.37
CA LYS A 4 -0.72 -17.30 -46.17
C LYS A 4 -1.14 -18.57 -45.43
N ILE A 5 -0.22 -19.18 -44.69
CA ILE A 5 -0.51 -20.36 -43.87
C ILE A 5 -1.40 -19.95 -42.69
N LEU A 6 -1.07 -18.87 -42.01
CA LEU A 6 -1.86 -18.36 -40.90
C LEU A 6 -3.29 -17.99 -41.34
N SER A 7 -3.44 -17.39 -42.52
CA SER A 7 -4.75 -17.05 -43.10
C SER A 7 -5.62 -18.28 -43.29
N ARG A 8 -5.05 -19.34 -43.86
CA ARG A 8 -5.73 -20.63 -44.07
C ARG A 8 -6.12 -21.27 -42.74
N ASP A 9 -5.20 -21.28 -41.78
CA ASP A 9 -5.37 -22.05 -40.54
C ASP A 9 -6.25 -21.30 -39.51
N SER A 10 -6.32 -19.97 -39.57
CA SER A 10 -7.17 -19.14 -38.69
C SER A 10 -8.51 -18.74 -39.30
N GLY A 11 -8.70 -18.92 -40.61
CA GLY A 11 -9.88 -18.42 -41.34
C GLY A 11 -9.90 -16.90 -41.55
N VAL A 12 -8.81 -16.20 -41.23
CA VAL A 12 -8.68 -14.74 -41.34
C VAL A 12 -8.02 -14.37 -42.66
N SER A 13 -8.55 -13.40 -43.41
CA SER A 13 -7.94 -13.02 -44.70
C SER A 13 -6.52 -12.48 -44.55
N GLU A 14 -5.63 -12.80 -45.50
CA GLU A 14 -4.24 -12.29 -45.52
C GLU A 14 -4.17 -10.76 -45.46
N ARG A 15 -5.11 -10.06 -46.12
CA ARG A 15 -5.21 -8.60 -46.09
C ARG A 15 -5.51 -8.06 -44.69
N TYR A 16 -6.39 -8.74 -43.96
CA TYR A 16 -6.75 -8.33 -42.60
C TYR A 16 -5.64 -8.67 -41.60
N LEU A 17 -4.97 -9.83 -41.74
CA LEU A 17 -3.75 -10.14 -40.98
C LEU A 17 -2.65 -9.09 -41.19
N ALA A 18 -2.43 -8.65 -42.43
CA ALA A 18 -1.47 -7.57 -42.73
C ALA A 18 -1.87 -6.23 -42.06
N SER A 19 -3.17 -5.94 -41.97
CA SER A 19 -3.66 -4.76 -41.25
C SER A 19 -3.45 -4.86 -39.74
N LEU A 20 -3.57 -6.05 -39.17
CA LEU A 20 -3.30 -6.31 -37.75
C LEU A 20 -1.82 -6.20 -37.42
N GLU A 21 -0.94 -6.81 -38.23
CA GLU A 21 0.51 -6.70 -38.10
C GLU A 21 0.99 -5.24 -38.18
N ALA A 22 0.35 -4.41 -39.00
CA ALA A 22 0.64 -2.99 -39.12
C ALA A 22 0.05 -2.11 -37.99
N GLY A 23 -0.64 -2.71 -37.01
CA GLY A 23 -1.28 -2.01 -35.90
C GLY A 23 -2.52 -1.19 -36.27
N ARG A 24 -3.12 -1.43 -37.45
CA ARG A 24 -4.26 -0.66 -37.98
C ARG A 24 -5.60 -1.40 -37.92
N GLY A 25 -5.59 -2.67 -37.51
CA GLY A 25 -6.80 -3.51 -37.49
C GLY A 25 -7.47 -3.54 -36.12
N ASN A 26 -8.81 -3.38 -36.11
CA ASN A 26 -9.65 -3.60 -34.93
C ASN A 26 -10.11 -5.05 -34.91
N VAL A 27 -9.54 -5.88 -34.02
CA VAL A 27 -9.80 -7.33 -33.93
C VAL A 27 -10.68 -7.68 -32.73
N SER A 28 -11.62 -8.60 -32.92
CA SER A 28 -12.41 -9.14 -31.81
C SER A 28 -11.61 -10.16 -30.99
N ILE A 29 -11.96 -10.33 -29.71
CA ILE A 29 -11.30 -11.31 -28.84
C ILE A 29 -11.44 -12.75 -29.39
N LEU A 30 -12.58 -13.05 -30.04
CA LEU A 30 -12.80 -14.35 -30.68
C LEU A 30 -11.81 -14.60 -31.83
N LEU A 31 -11.59 -13.59 -32.67
CA LEU A 31 -10.68 -13.67 -33.80
C LEU A 31 -9.21 -13.71 -33.34
N LEU A 32 -8.87 -12.97 -32.27
CA LEU A 32 -7.57 -13.09 -31.59
C LEU A 32 -7.31 -14.52 -31.09
N LYS A 33 -8.32 -15.16 -30.48
CA LYS A 33 -8.21 -16.56 -30.03
C LYS A 33 -7.97 -17.53 -31.19
N GLN A 34 -8.67 -17.34 -32.32
CA GLN A 34 -8.48 -18.18 -33.51
C GLN A 34 -7.08 -18.03 -34.11
N ILE A 35 -6.58 -16.80 -34.18
CA ILE A 35 -5.20 -16.52 -34.63
C ILE A 35 -4.19 -17.16 -33.67
N ALA A 36 -4.36 -17.01 -32.36
CA ALA A 36 -3.50 -17.63 -31.34
C ALA A 36 -3.49 -19.18 -31.45
N GLN A 37 -4.67 -19.78 -31.61
CA GLN A 37 -4.82 -21.24 -31.82
C GLN A 37 -4.12 -21.71 -33.10
N ALA A 38 -4.29 -21.00 -34.21
CA ALA A 38 -3.61 -21.31 -35.46
C ALA A 38 -2.07 -21.20 -35.34
N MET A 39 -1.60 -20.28 -34.50
CA MET A 39 -0.17 -20.12 -34.20
C MET A 39 0.35 -21.08 -33.12
N ASN A 40 -0.53 -21.85 -32.48
CA ASN A 40 -0.22 -22.71 -31.34
C ASN A 40 0.46 -21.95 -30.17
N VAL A 41 -0.05 -20.76 -29.85
CA VAL A 41 0.42 -19.92 -28.73
C VAL A 41 -0.76 -19.51 -27.84
N ALA A 42 -0.50 -19.15 -26.57
CA ALA A 42 -1.52 -18.52 -25.74
C ALA A 42 -1.83 -17.09 -26.22
N VAL A 43 -3.05 -16.61 -26.02
CA VAL A 43 -3.47 -15.26 -26.46
C VAL A 43 -2.61 -14.16 -25.81
N GLU A 44 -2.19 -14.36 -24.56
CA GLU A 44 -1.28 -13.45 -23.85
C GLU A 44 0.09 -13.31 -24.52
N GLU A 45 0.59 -14.34 -25.21
CA GLU A 45 1.86 -14.32 -25.93
C GLU A 45 1.81 -13.39 -27.16
N LEU A 46 0.65 -13.21 -27.79
CA LEU A 46 0.47 -12.27 -28.91
C LEU A 46 0.68 -10.80 -28.48
N THR A 47 0.48 -10.51 -27.19
CA THR A 47 0.60 -9.16 -26.62
C THR A 47 1.92 -8.93 -25.86
N ARG A 48 2.71 -9.99 -25.68
CA ARG A 48 3.91 -9.94 -24.84
C ARG A 48 5.01 -9.16 -25.57
N SER A 49 5.10 -7.86 -25.29
CA SER A 49 6.23 -7.01 -25.66
C SER A 49 7.21 -6.94 -24.50
N THR A 50 8.00 -7.99 -24.28
CA THR A 50 9.09 -7.94 -23.30
C THR A 50 10.34 -8.58 -23.89
N PRO A 51 11.54 -8.01 -23.67
CA PRO A 51 12.77 -8.79 -23.82
C PRO A 51 12.62 -10.06 -22.97
N GLU A 52 13.19 -11.19 -23.41
CA GLU A 52 13.21 -12.42 -22.62
C GLU A 52 13.54 -12.08 -21.17
N VAL A 53 12.62 -12.35 -20.25
CA VAL A 53 12.89 -12.20 -18.82
C VAL A 53 14.09 -13.11 -18.52
N PRO A 54 15.22 -12.58 -18.01
CA PRO A 54 16.38 -13.40 -17.69
C PRO A 54 15.98 -14.65 -16.90
N THR A 55 16.58 -15.79 -17.23
CA THR A 55 16.24 -17.08 -16.60
C THR A 55 16.37 -17.00 -15.08
N GLU A 56 17.33 -16.23 -14.59
CA GLU A 56 17.57 -15.93 -13.19
C GLU A 56 16.35 -15.26 -12.53
N LEU A 57 15.69 -14.30 -13.18
CA LEU A 57 14.51 -13.64 -12.63
C LEU A 57 13.32 -14.59 -12.56
N ALA A 58 13.11 -15.42 -13.59
CA ALA A 58 12.06 -16.43 -13.57
C ALA A 58 12.27 -17.47 -12.45
N LEU A 59 13.52 -17.91 -12.24
CA LEU A 59 13.88 -18.80 -11.13
C LEU A 59 13.67 -18.14 -9.77
N ILE A 60 14.06 -16.87 -9.62
CA ILE A 60 13.82 -16.09 -8.40
C ILE A 60 12.33 -15.99 -8.12
N GLU A 61 11.50 -15.65 -9.10
CA GLU A 61 10.04 -15.60 -8.93
C GLU A 61 9.47 -16.95 -8.50
N GLN A 62 9.90 -18.04 -9.13
CA GLN A 62 9.48 -19.39 -8.78
C GLN A 62 9.89 -19.79 -7.35
N TRP A 63 11.08 -19.39 -6.91
CA TRP A 63 11.55 -19.64 -5.54
C TRP A 63 10.79 -18.79 -4.52
N LEU A 64 10.61 -17.50 -4.80
CA LEU A 64 9.87 -16.58 -3.94
C LEU A 64 8.41 -17.01 -3.77
N ALA A 65 7.78 -17.55 -4.83
CA ALA A 65 6.41 -18.04 -4.80
C ALA A 65 6.19 -19.23 -3.85
N ARG A 66 7.25 -19.95 -3.45
CA ARG A 66 7.19 -21.08 -2.53
C ARG A 66 7.40 -20.69 -1.06
N LEU A 67 7.78 -19.44 -0.79
CA LEU A 67 8.07 -18.98 0.57
C LEU A 67 6.80 -18.79 1.37
N SER A 68 6.83 -19.17 2.65
CA SER A 68 5.79 -18.75 3.59
C SER A 68 5.76 -17.22 3.72
N PRO A 69 4.66 -16.61 4.19
CA PRO A 69 4.57 -15.15 4.38
C PRO A 69 5.65 -14.58 5.32
N GLY A 70 6.14 -15.38 6.27
CA GLY A 70 7.25 -14.98 7.16
C GLY A 70 8.61 -14.99 6.45
N GLU A 71 8.86 -16.00 5.61
CA GLU A 71 10.07 -16.12 4.81
C GLU A 71 10.13 -15.07 3.70
N ALA A 72 9.02 -14.85 2.99
CA ALA A 72 8.92 -13.82 1.96
C ALA A 72 9.24 -12.43 2.53
N ARG A 73 8.74 -12.11 3.74
CA ARG A 73 9.07 -10.86 4.45
C ARG A 73 10.56 -10.75 4.78
N ARG A 74 11.18 -11.86 5.21
CA ARG A 74 12.62 -11.90 5.52
C ARG A 74 13.47 -11.77 4.25
N ALA A 75 13.10 -12.45 3.16
CA ALA A 75 13.75 -12.33 1.86
C ALA A 75 13.65 -10.91 1.31
N LEU A 76 12.47 -10.29 1.36
CA LEU A 76 12.26 -8.91 0.94
C LEU A 76 13.14 -7.93 1.73
N ARG A 77 13.22 -8.07 3.06
CA ARG A 77 14.11 -7.25 3.89
C ARG A 77 15.58 -7.43 3.51
N TRP A 78 16.00 -8.66 3.24
CA TRP A 78 17.37 -8.95 2.80
C TRP A 78 17.66 -8.33 1.43
N LEU A 79 16.83 -8.58 0.41
CA LEU A 79 16.96 -8.01 -0.93
C LEU A 79 17.05 -6.49 -0.90
N ARG A 80 16.18 -5.83 -0.12
CA ARG A 80 16.21 -4.38 0.06
C ARG A 80 17.52 -3.86 0.64
N ARG A 81 18.08 -4.58 1.62
CA ARG A 81 19.33 -4.20 2.29
C ARG A 81 20.55 -4.44 1.41
N GLU A 82 20.57 -5.58 0.72
CA GLU A 82 21.72 -6.02 -0.10
C GLU A 82 21.84 -5.20 -1.37
N PHE A 83 20.73 -5.01 -2.08
CA PHE A 83 20.72 -4.37 -3.40
C PHE A 83 20.32 -2.89 -3.37
N GLY A 84 20.07 -2.31 -2.19
CA GLY A 84 19.67 -0.90 -2.07
C GLY A 84 18.33 -0.57 -2.76
N ILE A 85 17.49 -1.57 -3.02
CA ILE A 85 16.19 -1.42 -3.72
C ILE A 85 15.23 -0.54 -2.91
N ALA A 86 15.45 -0.41 -1.60
CA ALA A 86 14.80 0.63 -0.81
C ALA A 86 15.46 1.98 -1.13
N ALA A 87 14.76 2.84 -1.88
CA ALA A 87 15.19 4.21 -2.10
C ALA A 87 15.59 4.86 -0.74
N PRO A 88 16.70 5.60 -0.64
CA PRO A 88 17.09 6.30 0.59
C PRO A 88 15.94 7.14 1.19
N ALA A 89 15.06 7.65 0.33
CA ALA A 89 13.85 8.38 0.67
C ALA A 89 12.84 7.56 1.52
N ARG A 90 12.82 6.23 1.40
CA ARG A 90 11.91 5.37 2.19
C ARG A 90 12.19 5.47 3.68
N MET A 91 13.46 5.52 4.08
CA MET A 91 13.84 5.67 5.49
C MET A 91 13.63 7.09 6.02
N GLN A 92 13.44 8.06 5.13
CA GLN A 92 13.17 9.45 5.47
C GLN A 92 11.68 9.71 5.70
N ARG A 93 10.79 8.83 5.19
CA ARG A 93 9.34 8.90 5.38
C ARG A 93 8.88 7.80 6.32
N ILE A 94 8.32 8.18 7.46
CA ILE A 94 7.80 7.22 8.45
C ILE A 94 6.28 7.26 8.40
N ALA A 95 5.65 6.15 8.04
CA ALA A 95 4.20 6.04 8.06
C ALA A 95 3.74 5.27 9.30
N LEU A 96 2.79 5.83 10.04
CA LEU A 96 2.19 5.24 11.23
C LEU A 96 0.82 4.67 10.87
N ILE A 97 0.69 3.36 11.00
CA ILE A 97 -0.57 2.64 10.79
C ILE A 97 -1.11 2.12 12.13
N GLY A 98 -2.42 1.90 12.20
CA GLY A 98 -3.10 1.37 13.37
C GLY A 98 -4.51 1.93 13.49
N LEU A 99 -5.34 1.34 14.35
CA LEU A 99 -6.70 1.81 14.56
C LEU A 99 -6.75 3.21 15.18
N ARG A 100 -7.93 3.84 15.11
CA ARG A 100 -8.21 5.07 15.87
C ARG A 100 -7.91 4.80 17.36
N GLY A 101 -7.38 5.80 18.06
CA GLY A 101 -6.89 5.62 19.44
C GLY A 101 -5.52 4.92 19.57
N ALA A 102 -4.88 4.45 18.50
CA ALA A 102 -3.52 3.87 18.58
C ALA A 102 -2.43 4.87 19.01
N GLY A 103 -2.74 6.17 19.04
CA GLY A 103 -1.77 7.23 19.35
C GLY A 103 -0.97 7.73 18.14
N LYS A 104 -1.42 7.47 16.90
CA LYS A 104 -0.73 7.92 15.67
C LYS A 104 -0.46 9.42 15.64
N THR A 105 -1.49 10.23 15.90
CA THR A 105 -1.36 11.70 15.92
C THR A 105 -0.41 12.16 17.03
N THR A 106 -0.60 11.66 18.26
CA THR A 106 0.22 12.04 19.42
C THR A 106 1.68 11.63 19.26
N LEU A 107 1.95 10.37 18.92
CA LEU A 107 3.30 9.85 18.78
C LEU A 107 3.97 10.34 17.50
N GLY A 108 3.21 10.47 16.41
CA GLY A 108 3.70 10.98 15.13
C GLY A 108 4.12 12.43 15.20
N SER A 109 3.30 13.30 15.77
CA SER A 109 3.64 14.71 16.00
C SER A 109 4.90 14.86 16.87
N LYS A 110 4.98 14.13 17.99
CA LYS A 110 6.18 14.14 18.86
C LYS A 110 7.43 13.62 18.15
N LEU A 111 7.31 12.56 17.35
CA LEU A 111 8.42 12.00 16.57
C LEU A 111 8.91 12.99 15.51
N ALA A 112 7.98 13.61 14.78
CA ALA A 112 8.27 14.57 13.73
C ALA A 112 9.00 15.80 14.31
N HIS A 113 8.49 16.35 15.42
CA HIS A 113 9.11 17.45 16.14
C HIS A 113 10.55 17.11 16.57
N LYS A 114 10.78 15.93 17.17
CA LYS A 114 12.12 15.49 17.56
C LYS A 114 13.08 15.32 16.37
N ARG A 115 12.57 14.91 15.21
CA ARG A 115 13.35 14.71 13.98
C ARG A 115 13.54 16.00 13.17
N GLY A 116 12.82 17.07 13.49
CA GLY A 116 12.83 18.31 12.72
C GLY A 116 12.22 18.14 11.33
N VAL A 117 11.19 17.31 11.19
CA VAL A 117 10.48 17.03 9.92
C VAL A 117 8.98 17.32 10.08
N PRO A 118 8.23 17.58 9.00
CA PRO A 118 6.80 17.77 9.07
C PRO A 118 6.05 16.51 9.54
N PHE A 119 4.97 16.73 10.28
CA PHE A 119 3.96 15.72 10.58
C PHE A 119 2.74 15.98 9.70
N VAL A 120 2.27 14.94 9.01
CA VAL A 120 1.13 15.01 8.09
C VAL A 120 0.11 13.95 8.45
N GLU A 121 -1.15 14.35 8.57
CA GLU A 121 -2.27 13.42 8.70
C GLU A 121 -2.91 13.22 7.33
N LEU A 122 -2.91 11.98 6.83
CA LEU A 122 -3.45 11.68 5.50
C LEU A 122 -4.94 12.04 5.41
N ASP A 123 -5.69 11.85 6.50
CA ASP A 123 -7.10 12.24 6.58
C ASP A 123 -7.30 13.74 6.33
N HIS A 124 -6.38 14.60 6.79
CA HIS A 124 -6.43 16.05 6.52
C HIS A 124 -6.11 16.37 5.06
N GLU A 125 -5.12 15.70 4.47
CA GLU A 125 -4.80 15.85 3.03
C GLU A 125 -5.94 15.35 2.13
N ILE A 126 -6.75 14.40 2.59
CA ILE A 126 -7.98 13.96 1.90
C ILE A 126 -9.04 15.05 1.94
N GLU A 127 -9.29 15.65 3.10
CA GLU A 127 -10.28 16.73 3.25
C GLU A 127 -9.90 17.94 2.39
N LEU A 128 -8.62 18.33 2.39
CA LEU A 128 -8.10 19.40 1.55
C LEU A 128 -8.27 19.10 0.06
N ALA A 129 -7.97 17.87 -0.38
CA ALA A 129 -8.09 17.47 -1.78
C ALA A 129 -9.55 17.37 -2.25
N ALA A 130 -10.47 16.99 -1.36
CA ALA A 130 -11.89 16.87 -1.65
C ALA A 130 -12.66 18.19 -1.48
N GLY A 131 -12.09 19.16 -0.74
CA GLY A 131 -12.76 20.41 -0.38
C GLY A 131 -13.95 20.20 0.58
N ALA A 132 -13.98 19.07 1.30
CA ALA A 132 -15.08 18.68 2.17
C ALA A 132 -14.57 17.83 3.36
N PRO A 133 -15.21 17.93 4.55
CA PRO A 133 -14.91 17.07 5.68
C PRO A 133 -15.12 15.58 5.37
N LEU A 134 -14.35 14.69 6.02
CA LEU A 134 -14.47 13.25 5.78
C LEU A 134 -15.91 12.73 5.94
N ALA A 135 -16.64 13.23 6.94
CA ALA A 135 -18.02 12.85 7.20
C ALA A 135 -18.94 13.12 5.99
N GLU A 136 -18.77 14.28 5.34
CA GLU A 136 -19.51 14.62 4.12
C GLU A 136 -19.08 13.77 2.94
N ILE A 137 -17.78 13.45 2.83
CA ILE A 137 -17.28 12.56 1.77
C ILE A 137 -17.98 11.20 1.84
N PHE A 138 -18.04 10.61 3.05
CA PHE A 138 -18.73 9.33 3.25
C PHE A 138 -20.24 9.43 3.01
N LEU A 139 -20.88 10.51 3.48
CA LEU A 139 -22.34 10.69 3.35
C LEU A 139 -22.78 10.90 1.90
N LEU A 140 -22.07 11.76 1.15
CA LEU A 140 -22.48 12.21 -0.18
C LEU A 140 -21.91 11.34 -1.30
N TYR A 141 -20.66 10.87 -1.15
CA TYR A 141 -19.94 10.18 -2.23
C TYR A 141 -19.62 8.71 -1.90
N GLY A 142 -19.86 8.30 -0.65
CA GLY A 142 -19.67 6.92 -0.21
C GLY A 142 -18.21 6.50 -0.05
N GLN A 143 -18.04 5.26 0.42
CA GLN A 143 -16.72 4.70 0.73
C GLN A 143 -15.80 4.59 -0.49
N ALA A 144 -16.35 4.26 -1.67
CA ALA A 144 -15.55 4.13 -2.89
C ALA A 144 -14.90 5.47 -3.30
N ALA A 145 -15.59 6.60 -3.11
CA ALA A 145 -15.01 7.90 -3.36
C ALA A 145 -13.93 8.25 -2.34
N TYR A 146 -14.18 7.99 -1.05
CA TYR A 146 -13.15 8.14 -0.01
C TYR A 146 -11.87 7.37 -0.37
N ARG A 147 -11.97 6.12 -0.84
CA ARG A 147 -10.77 5.34 -1.24
C ARG A 147 -10.01 5.95 -2.41
N ARG A 148 -10.72 6.51 -3.40
CA ARG A 148 -10.06 7.23 -4.51
C ARG A 148 -9.32 8.48 -4.01
N TYR A 149 -9.94 9.25 -3.12
CA TYR A 149 -9.27 10.41 -2.51
C TYR A 149 -8.09 9.97 -1.63
N GLU A 150 -8.24 8.93 -0.80
CA GLU A 150 -7.17 8.37 0.05
C GLU A 150 -5.95 7.98 -0.78
N ARG A 151 -6.15 7.27 -1.89
CA ARG A 151 -5.07 6.90 -2.80
C ARG A 151 -4.41 8.12 -3.44
N ARG A 152 -5.20 9.04 -4.00
CA ARG A 152 -4.69 10.23 -4.70
C ARG A 152 -3.91 11.16 -3.76
N SER A 153 -4.43 11.39 -2.55
CA SER A 153 -3.76 12.20 -1.53
C SER A 153 -2.46 11.54 -1.06
N LEU A 154 -2.43 10.21 -0.93
CA LEU A 154 -1.19 9.50 -0.62
C LEU A 154 -0.15 9.62 -1.75
N GLU A 155 -0.55 9.42 -3.00
CA GLU A 155 0.33 9.58 -4.17
C GLU A 155 0.92 11.00 -4.24
N ALA A 156 0.09 12.03 -4.06
CA ALA A 156 0.52 13.42 -4.05
C ALA A 156 1.47 13.74 -2.88
N LEU A 157 1.22 13.18 -1.70
CA LEU A 157 2.07 13.35 -0.53
C LEU A 157 3.44 12.67 -0.74
N LEU A 158 3.46 11.47 -1.30
CA LEU A 158 4.68 10.71 -1.55
C LEU A 158 5.53 11.26 -2.70
N ALA A 159 4.93 12.04 -3.60
CA ALA A 159 5.65 12.77 -4.64
C ALA A 159 6.56 13.87 -4.07
N ARG A 160 6.32 14.33 -2.82
CA ARG A 160 7.19 15.30 -2.14
C ARG A 160 8.52 14.63 -1.77
N ALA A 161 9.64 15.26 -2.13
CA ALA A 161 10.98 14.71 -1.87
C ALA A 161 11.42 14.80 -0.40
N GLU A 162 10.67 15.55 0.42
CA GLU A 162 11.05 15.85 1.81
C GLU A 162 10.83 14.67 2.79
N PRO A 163 11.69 14.53 3.80
CA PRO A 163 11.43 13.65 4.95
C PRO A 163 10.16 14.07 5.69
N MET A 164 9.38 13.11 6.18
CA MET A 164 8.13 13.40 6.91
C MET A 164 7.68 12.23 7.79
N VAL A 165 6.81 12.52 8.74
CA VAL A 165 6.04 11.50 9.49
C VAL A 165 4.59 11.60 9.07
N ILE A 166 4.00 10.48 8.65
CA ILE A 166 2.65 10.39 8.11
C ILE A 166 1.79 9.56 9.09
N ALA A 167 0.64 10.06 9.50
CA ALA A 167 -0.39 9.25 10.14
C ALA A 167 -1.48 8.89 9.12
N THR A 168 -1.80 7.60 9.00
CA THR A 168 -2.81 7.12 8.04
C THR A 168 -4.17 6.86 8.70
N GLY A 169 -5.24 6.85 7.90
CA GLY A 169 -6.53 6.30 8.33
C GLY A 169 -6.41 4.85 8.77
N GLY A 170 -7.20 4.44 9.77
CA GLY A 170 -7.15 3.06 10.31
C GLY A 170 -7.68 2.00 9.33
N GLY A 171 -8.35 2.42 8.25
CA GLY A 171 -8.86 1.55 7.20
C GLY A 171 -7.93 1.38 6.00
N LEU A 172 -6.82 2.13 5.92
CA LEU A 172 -5.93 2.14 4.74
C LEU A 172 -5.39 0.74 4.42
N VAL A 173 -5.04 -0.04 5.47
CA VAL A 173 -4.48 -1.38 5.31
C VAL A 173 -5.41 -2.37 4.60
N SER A 174 -6.71 -2.06 4.54
CA SER A 174 -7.72 -2.88 3.86
C SER A 174 -7.80 -2.62 2.35
N GLU A 175 -7.05 -1.64 1.83
CA GLU A 175 -6.94 -1.35 0.40
C GLU A 175 -5.56 -1.81 -0.11
N PRO A 176 -5.47 -2.96 -0.79
CA PRO A 176 -4.19 -3.58 -1.13
C PRO A 176 -3.26 -2.64 -1.90
N GLU A 177 -3.75 -1.98 -2.94
CA GLU A 177 -2.96 -1.12 -3.82
C GLU A 177 -2.38 0.08 -3.08
N THR A 178 -3.21 0.77 -2.28
CA THR A 178 -2.79 1.94 -1.48
C THR A 178 -1.82 1.52 -0.37
N PHE A 179 -2.05 0.37 0.26
CA PHE A 179 -1.18 -0.12 1.30
C PHE A 179 0.16 -0.62 0.75
N ASP A 180 0.17 -1.25 -0.42
CA ASP A 180 1.39 -1.67 -1.11
C ASP A 180 2.23 -0.47 -1.54
N LEU A 181 1.59 0.60 -2.01
CA LEU A 181 2.25 1.87 -2.27
C LEU A 181 2.94 2.40 -1.00
N LEU A 182 2.22 2.47 0.12
CA LEU A 182 2.79 2.89 1.41
C LEU A 182 3.96 1.99 1.85
N LEU A 183 3.79 0.66 1.73
CA LEU A 183 4.78 -0.35 2.06
C LEU A 183 5.95 -0.41 1.10
N SER A 184 5.93 0.30 -0.03
CA SER A 184 7.05 0.40 -0.97
C SER A 184 7.82 1.72 -0.82
N THR A 185 7.14 2.80 -0.41
CA THR A 185 7.70 4.16 -0.38
C THR A 185 8.04 4.72 1.01
N CYS A 186 7.51 4.13 2.09
CA CYS A 186 7.73 4.57 3.47
C CYS A 186 8.27 3.46 4.37
N PHE A 187 8.95 3.82 5.45
CA PHE A 187 9.17 2.94 6.59
C PHE A 187 7.89 2.90 7.43
N VAL A 188 7.21 1.75 7.42
CA VAL A 188 5.87 1.63 8.01
C VAL A 188 5.96 1.04 9.42
N VAL A 189 5.42 1.76 10.40
CA VAL A 189 5.35 1.33 11.80
C VAL A 189 3.90 1.11 12.19
N TRP A 190 3.58 -0.09 12.64
CA TRP A 190 2.29 -0.38 13.25
C TRP A 190 2.32 0.00 14.74
N LEU A 191 1.47 0.95 15.13
CA LEU A 191 1.17 1.24 16.52
C LEU A 191 0.05 0.33 17.01
N LYS A 192 0.41 -0.64 17.86
CA LYS A 192 -0.49 -1.61 18.46
C LYS A 192 -0.92 -1.13 19.85
N ALA A 193 -2.18 -1.34 20.21
CA ALA A 193 -2.67 -1.24 21.57
C ALA A 193 -3.72 -2.33 21.81
N GLN A 194 -4.00 -2.63 23.08
CA GLN A 194 -5.11 -3.49 23.45
C GLN A 194 -6.46 -2.84 23.05
N PRO A 195 -7.46 -3.65 22.67
CA PRO A 195 -8.79 -3.15 22.28
C PRO A 195 -9.40 -2.18 23.32
N GLU A 196 -9.24 -2.50 24.60
CA GLU A 196 -9.76 -1.72 25.72
C GLU A 196 -9.12 -0.33 25.80
N GLU A 197 -7.81 -0.22 25.50
CA GLU A 197 -7.11 1.05 25.46
C GLU A 197 -7.44 1.87 24.21
N HIS A 198 -7.64 1.23 23.05
CA HIS A 198 -8.17 1.90 21.87
C HIS A 198 -9.52 2.57 22.19
N MET A 199 -10.42 1.79 22.79
CA MET A 199 -11.76 2.24 23.16
C MET A 199 -11.71 3.44 24.13
N ALA A 200 -10.96 3.31 25.22
CA ALA A 200 -10.82 4.37 26.22
C ALA A 200 -10.28 5.67 25.63
N ARG A 201 -9.26 5.59 24.75
CA ARG A 201 -8.66 6.75 24.09
C ARG A 201 -9.61 7.41 23.09
N VAL A 202 -10.40 6.63 22.35
CA VAL A 202 -11.40 7.17 21.40
C VAL A 202 -12.52 7.90 22.14
N VAL A 203 -13.02 7.33 23.24
CA VAL A 203 -14.03 7.97 24.09
C VAL A 203 -13.51 9.27 24.69
N ALA A 204 -12.28 9.28 25.21
CA ALA A 204 -11.64 10.49 25.76
C ALA A 204 -11.44 11.61 24.70
N GLN A 205 -11.39 11.25 23.41
CA GLN A 205 -11.31 12.21 22.30
C GLN A 205 -12.68 12.75 21.85
N GLY A 206 -13.76 12.43 22.58
CA GLY A 206 -15.11 12.94 22.32
C GLY A 206 -15.87 12.20 21.22
N ASP A 207 -15.33 11.10 20.70
CA ASP A 207 -16.04 10.24 19.76
C ASP A 207 -16.94 9.28 20.55
N GLN A 208 -18.25 9.55 20.56
CA GLN A 208 -19.24 8.79 21.33
C GLN A 208 -19.79 7.56 20.58
N ARG A 209 -19.45 7.37 19.30
CA ARG A 209 -19.82 6.18 18.52
C ARG A 209 -19.49 4.86 19.24
N PRO A 210 -18.39 4.73 19.99
CA PRO A 210 -18.10 3.52 20.74
C PRO A 210 -18.88 3.38 22.06
N MET A 211 -19.52 4.44 22.56
CA MET A 211 -20.39 4.36 23.75
C MET A 211 -21.81 3.88 23.43
N ALA A 212 -22.28 4.08 22.20
CA ALA A 212 -23.55 3.53 21.73
C ALA A 212 -23.41 2.01 21.54
N GLY A 213 -23.85 1.22 22.53
CA GLY A 213 -23.77 -0.24 22.48
C GLY A 213 -22.46 -0.84 22.97
N SER A 214 -21.83 -0.24 24.00
CA SER A 214 -20.51 -0.57 24.59
C SER A 214 -20.00 -2.04 24.48
N ARG A 215 -20.86 -3.04 24.70
CA ARG A 215 -20.48 -4.46 24.53
C ARG A 215 -20.36 -4.89 23.07
N GLU A 216 -21.36 -4.59 22.25
CA GLU A 216 -21.33 -4.84 20.79
C GLU A 216 -20.23 -4.02 20.11
N ALA A 217 -20.03 -2.76 20.52
CA ALA A 217 -18.97 -1.91 20.00
C ALA A 217 -17.56 -2.48 20.30
N MET A 218 -17.37 -3.09 21.48
CA MET A 218 -16.12 -3.76 21.84
C MET A 218 -15.91 -5.04 21.02
N ASP A 219 -16.96 -5.84 20.83
CA ASP A 219 -16.89 -7.07 20.03
C ASP A 219 -16.63 -6.75 18.55
N ASP A 220 -17.23 -5.69 18.02
CA ASP A 220 -16.96 -5.17 16.68
C ASP A 220 -15.52 -4.68 16.52
N LEU A 221 -15.01 -3.95 17.51
CA LEU A 221 -13.62 -3.51 17.52
C LEU A 221 -12.66 -4.71 17.50
N LYS A 222 -12.93 -5.72 18.33
CA LYS A 222 -12.15 -6.97 18.36
C LYS A 222 -12.20 -7.70 17.02
N ARG A 223 -13.36 -7.75 16.36
CA ARG A 223 -13.52 -8.34 15.03
C ARG A 223 -12.71 -7.59 13.97
N ILE A 224 -12.79 -6.26 13.95
CA ILE A 224 -12.02 -5.41 13.04
C ILE A 224 -10.51 -5.60 13.28
N LEU A 225 -10.08 -5.64 14.53
CA LEU A 225 -8.68 -5.93 14.89
C LEU A 225 -8.26 -7.30 14.39
N GLY A 226 -9.07 -8.34 14.61
CA GLY A 226 -8.79 -9.70 14.14
C GLY A 226 -8.57 -9.76 12.63
N VAL A 227 -9.46 -9.14 11.86
CA VAL A 227 -9.35 -9.08 10.38
C VAL A 227 -8.14 -8.28 9.93
N ARG A 228 -7.84 -7.15 10.59
CA ARG A 228 -6.75 -6.25 10.17
C ARG A 228 -5.38 -6.61 10.75
N ASP A 229 -5.29 -7.48 11.75
CA ASP A 229 -4.03 -7.84 12.41
C ASP A 229 -3.01 -8.41 11.41
N GLU A 230 -3.44 -9.30 10.52
CA GLU A 230 -2.57 -9.86 9.48
C GLU A 230 -2.05 -8.78 8.51
N LEU A 231 -2.91 -7.83 8.15
CA LEU A 231 -2.56 -6.70 7.30
C LEU A 231 -1.58 -5.76 8.02
N TYR A 232 -1.85 -5.40 9.28
CA TYR A 232 -0.96 -4.57 10.08
C TYR A 232 0.41 -5.21 10.28
N ARG A 233 0.49 -6.54 10.43
CA ARG A 233 1.76 -7.29 10.55
C ARG A 233 2.66 -7.20 9.31
N ARG A 234 2.17 -6.66 8.19
CA ARG A 234 2.99 -6.39 7.00
C ARG A 234 3.90 -5.17 7.18
N ALA A 235 3.68 -4.35 8.22
CA ALA A 235 4.55 -3.23 8.58
C ALA A 235 6.01 -3.66 8.79
N ASP A 236 6.94 -2.70 8.61
CA ASP A 236 8.37 -2.94 8.82
C ASP A 236 8.71 -3.12 10.32
N ALA A 237 7.96 -2.45 11.21
CA ALA A 237 8.10 -2.56 12.65
C ALA A 237 6.76 -2.50 13.39
N ILE A 238 6.74 -3.04 14.61
CA ILE A 238 5.59 -3.02 15.52
C ILE A 238 6.01 -2.32 16.81
N VAL A 239 5.23 -1.33 17.22
CA VAL A 239 5.37 -0.64 18.51
C VAL A 239 4.10 -0.85 19.29
N ASP A 240 4.20 -1.66 20.33
CA ASP A 240 3.10 -1.83 21.28
C ASP A 240 3.07 -0.62 22.24
N THR A 241 1.92 0.01 22.37
CA THR A 241 1.70 1.21 23.21
C THR A 241 0.90 0.88 24.47
N SER A 242 0.58 -0.40 24.70
CA SER A 242 -0.24 -0.81 25.82
C SER A 242 0.47 -0.76 27.16
N GLY A 243 -0.25 -0.24 28.17
CA GLY A 243 0.26 -0.02 29.52
C GLY A 243 1.46 0.93 29.58
N ARG A 244 1.70 1.75 28.55
CA ARG A 244 2.88 2.59 28.42
C ARG A 244 2.52 4.06 28.35
N SER A 245 3.35 4.89 28.97
CA SER A 245 3.24 6.35 28.81
C SER A 245 3.55 6.77 27.37
N VAL A 246 3.15 7.99 27.00
CA VAL A 246 3.47 8.57 25.70
C VAL A 246 4.99 8.63 25.49
N GLU A 247 5.76 8.97 26.52
CA GLU A 247 7.22 9.06 26.47
C GLU A 247 7.88 7.69 26.31
N GLN A 248 7.36 6.65 26.99
CA GLN A 248 7.82 5.28 26.82
C GLN A 248 7.55 4.78 25.40
N SER A 249 6.34 4.98 24.91
CA SER A 249 5.92 4.61 23.56
C SER A 249 6.72 5.36 22.48
N LEU A 250 7.01 6.64 22.71
CA LEU A 250 7.85 7.45 21.81
C LEU A 250 9.28 6.90 21.73
N ARG A 251 9.89 6.52 22.87
CA ARG A 251 11.23 5.90 22.88
C ARG A 251 11.26 4.60 22.09
N LEU A 252 10.21 3.77 22.20
CA LEU A 252 10.10 2.55 21.41
C LEU A 252 9.97 2.85 19.92
N LEU A 253 9.16 3.85 19.56
CA LEU A 253 9.00 4.30 18.18
C LEU A 253 10.31 4.84 17.60
N GLU A 254 11.07 5.65 18.35
CA GLU A 254 12.40 6.14 17.95
C GLU A 254 13.38 5.00 17.67
N ARG A 255 13.41 3.99 18.56
CA ARG A 255 14.27 2.80 18.38
C ARG A 255 13.87 1.99 17.14
N ALA A 256 12.56 1.77 16.95
CA ALA A 256 12.03 1.00 15.83
C ALA A 256 12.27 1.68 14.48
N SER A 257 12.18 3.01 14.42
CA SER A 257 12.34 3.79 13.19
C SER A 257 13.78 4.21 12.88
N GLY A 258 14.75 3.80 13.72
CA GLY A 258 16.17 4.09 13.53
C GLY A 258 16.53 5.58 13.60
N PRO A 259 17.82 5.95 13.50
CA PRO A 259 18.22 7.35 13.49
C PRO A 259 17.71 8.08 12.24
N ALA A 260 17.52 9.40 12.33
CA ALA A 260 17.22 10.24 11.16
C ALA A 260 18.42 10.24 10.20
N ARG A 261 18.45 9.32 9.25
CA ARG A 261 19.52 9.22 8.25
C ARG A 261 19.21 10.15 7.09
N GLY A 262 20.05 11.17 6.89
CA GLY A 262 20.03 12.01 5.67
C GLY A 262 19.77 13.49 5.84
N LEU A 263 19.54 14.01 7.05
CA LEU A 263 19.54 15.47 7.27
C LEU A 263 20.99 15.98 7.29
N LYS A 264 21.59 16.17 6.11
CA LYS A 264 22.68 17.14 6.00
C LYS A 264 22.06 18.47 6.43
N ARG A 265 22.40 18.94 7.64
CA ARG A 265 22.18 20.31 8.05
C ARG A 265 22.90 21.18 7.01
N SER A 266 22.16 21.77 6.09
CA SER A 266 22.69 22.92 5.35
C SER A 266 23.03 23.94 6.43
N ARG A 267 24.32 24.21 6.57
CA ARG A 267 24.77 25.45 7.21
C ARG A 267 24.41 26.62 6.32
#